data_AF-A0A0F5PX28-F1
#
_entry.id   AF-A0A0F5PX28-F1
#
_cell.length_a   1.000
_cell.length_b   1.000
_cell.length_c   1.000
_cell.angle_alpha   90.00
_cell.angle_beta   90.00
_cell.angle_gamma   90.00
#
_symmetry.space_group_name_H-M   'P 1'
#
loop_
_entity.id
_entity.type
_entity.pdbx_description
1 polymer ?
#
loop_
_entity_poly.entity_id
_entity_poly.type
_entity_poly.pdbx_seq_one_letter_code
_entity_poly.pdbx_strand_id
1 'polypeptide(L)'
;MTSILAKSNPRGGRPKLAPEDVRKPYGIGLSIREREEAGLRADEAGLDLSGYCRNAILNASSPRPVPSINLQAWLQLNTLAEALIGLSRTHSGEIGDDSLVERLGELEDLLQSTRFALLGIHYTTDDQI
;
A
#
# COMPACT_ATOMS: atom_id res chain seq x y z
N MET A 1 -1.09 -35.91 -27.39
CA MET A 1 0.24 -35.36 -27.06
C MET A 1 0.49 -34.16 -27.97
N THR A 2 0.75 -33.01 -27.34
CA THR A 2 1.38 -31.77 -27.86
C THR A 2 0.91 -31.18 -29.19
N SER A 3 0.28 -30.00 -29.14
CA SER A 3 0.82 -28.76 -29.72
C SER A 3 -0.29 -27.71 -29.85
N ILE A 4 -0.28 -26.69 -28.99
CA ILE A 4 -0.73 -25.35 -29.38
C ILE A 4 0.32 -24.37 -28.87
N LEU A 5 1.26 -24.06 -29.76
CA LEU A 5 2.23 -22.98 -29.63
C LEU A 5 1.49 -21.65 -29.47
N ALA A 6 1.47 -21.09 -28.26
CA ALA A 6 1.15 -19.69 -28.06
C ALA A 6 2.35 -18.86 -28.53
N LYS A 7 2.32 -18.44 -29.80
CA LYS A 7 3.23 -17.45 -30.37
C LYS A 7 2.59 -16.07 -30.16
N SER A 8 3.06 -15.30 -29.19
CA SER A 8 2.75 -13.87 -29.09
C SER A 8 3.95 -13.05 -28.60
N ASN A 9 4.01 -11.83 -29.12
CA ASN A 9 5.18 -10.96 -29.27
C ASN A 9 5.84 -10.47 -27.97
N PRO A 10 7.16 -10.14 -28.00
CA PRO A 10 7.89 -9.52 -26.91
C PRO A 10 7.65 -8.00 -26.92
N ARG A 11 6.48 -7.57 -26.45
CA ARG A 11 6.26 -6.19 -26.00
C ARG A 11 5.44 -6.29 -24.73
N GLY A 12 6.05 -5.91 -23.60
CA GLY A 12 5.56 -6.09 -22.23
C GLY A 12 4.23 -5.42 -21.93
N GLY A 13 3.14 -5.94 -22.50
CA GLY A 13 1.78 -5.64 -22.09
C GLY A 13 1.35 -6.60 -20.99
N ARG A 14 0.59 -6.08 -20.01
CA ARG A 14 -0.06 -6.91 -18.98
C ARG A 14 -0.85 -8.05 -19.65
N PRO A 15 -0.72 -9.30 -19.20
CA PRO A 15 -1.51 -10.41 -19.73
C PRO A 15 -2.99 -10.06 -19.73
N LYS A 16 -3.65 -10.21 -20.87
CA LYS A 16 -5.09 -10.02 -20.98
C LYS A 16 -5.74 -11.15 -20.17
N LEU A 17 -6.35 -10.80 -19.04
CA LEU A 17 -7.02 -11.76 -18.15
C LEU A 17 -8.06 -12.55 -18.96
N ALA A 18 -8.15 -13.86 -18.69
CA ALA A 18 -9.22 -14.66 -19.24
C ALA A 18 -10.57 -14.09 -18.76
N PRO A 19 -11.66 -14.18 -19.54
CA PRO A 19 -12.97 -13.66 -19.16
C PRO A 19 -13.46 -14.19 -17.80
N GLU A 20 -13.01 -15.39 -17.43
CA GLU A 20 -13.32 -16.07 -16.16
C GLU A 20 -12.60 -15.45 -14.95
N ASP A 21 -11.42 -14.86 -15.19
CA ASP A 21 -10.59 -14.20 -14.17
C ASP A 21 -10.92 -12.71 -13.98
N VAL A 22 -11.79 -12.16 -14.85
CA VAL A 22 -12.32 -10.81 -14.65
C VAL A 22 -13.25 -10.84 -13.44
N ARG A 23 -12.99 -9.98 -12.45
CA ARG A 23 -13.83 -9.85 -11.25
C ARG A 23 -15.30 -9.72 -11.66
N LYS A 24 -16.10 -10.74 -11.35
CA LYS A 24 -17.55 -10.70 -11.57
C LYS A 24 -18.16 -9.62 -10.66
N PRO A 25 -19.08 -8.79 -11.15
CA PRO A 25 -19.82 -7.88 -10.29
C PRO A 25 -20.66 -8.70 -9.33
N TYR A 26 -20.27 -8.70 -8.05
CA TYR A 26 -21.08 -9.26 -6.97
C TYR A 26 -22.12 -8.21 -6.58
N GLY A 27 -23.39 -8.51 -6.85
CA GLY A 27 -24.52 -7.74 -6.35
C GLY A 27 -24.94 -8.28 -4.98
N ILE A 28 -25.16 -7.38 -4.02
CA ILE A 28 -25.79 -7.74 -2.75
C ILE A 28 -27.30 -7.67 -2.96
N GLY A 29 -28.00 -8.79 -2.76
CA GLY A 29 -29.45 -8.83 -2.80
C GLY A 29 -30.01 -8.27 -1.50
N LEU A 30 -30.41 -6.99 -1.51
CA LEU A 30 -31.12 -6.36 -0.39
C LEU A 30 -32.63 -6.31 -0.71
N SER A 31 -33.45 -6.61 0.29
CA SER A 31 -34.88 -6.27 0.22
C SER A 31 -35.08 -4.75 0.19
N ILE A 32 -36.27 -4.29 -0.19
CA ILE A 32 -36.60 -2.85 -0.25
C ILE A 32 -36.35 -2.17 1.10
N ARG A 33 -36.80 -2.80 2.20
CA ARG A 33 -36.63 -2.28 3.56
C ARG A 33 -35.16 -2.19 3.97
N GLU A 34 -34.39 -3.24 3.70
CA GLU A 34 -32.95 -3.26 4.01
C GLU A 34 -32.17 -2.22 3.19
N ARG A 35 -32.60 -1.98 1.95
CA ARG A 35 -31.99 -0.98 1.09
C ARG A 35 -32.22 0.44 1.60
N GLU A 36 -33.44 0.74 2.05
CA GLU A 36 -33.77 2.04 2.64
C GLU A 36 -33.01 2.27 3.95
N GLU A 37 -32.99 1.26 4.83
CA GLU A 37 -32.28 1.33 6.10
C GLU A 37 -30.76 1.46 5.91
N ALA A 38 -30.18 0.70 5.00
CA ALA A 38 -28.77 0.81 4.67
C ALA A 38 -28.45 2.14 3.96
N GLY A 39 -29.38 2.70 3.19
CA GLY A 39 -29.23 4.03 2.58
C GLY A 39 -29.12 5.13 3.62
N LEU A 40 -30.03 5.16 4.59
CA LEU A 40 -29.99 6.13 5.69
C LEU A 40 -28.68 6.06 6.47
N ARG A 41 -28.23 4.85 6.83
CA ARG A 41 -26.96 4.66 7.55
C ARG A 41 -25.74 5.01 6.70
N ALA A 42 -25.81 4.83 5.38
CA ALA A 42 -24.74 5.24 4.47
C ALA A 42 -24.63 6.76 4.40
N ASP A 43 -25.76 7.46 4.30
CA ASP A 43 -25.82 8.93 4.29
C ASP A 43 -25.28 9.52 5.61
N GLU A 44 -25.66 8.94 6.75
CA GLU A 44 -25.11 9.32 8.08
C GLU A 44 -23.59 9.12 8.15
N ALA A 45 -23.06 8.08 7.49
CA ALA A 45 -21.63 7.79 7.43
C ALA A 45 -20.88 8.59 6.35
N GLY A 46 -21.57 9.39 5.53
CA GLY A 46 -20.98 10.10 4.39
C GLY A 46 -20.44 9.16 3.30
N LEU A 47 -21.00 7.96 3.19
CA LEU A 47 -20.59 6.93 2.24
C LEU A 47 -21.71 6.68 1.21
N ASP A 48 -21.35 6.17 0.04
CA ASP A 48 -22.33 5.60 -0.86
C ASP A 48 -22.81 4.24 -0.33
N LEU A 49 -24.02 3.81 -0.71
CA LEU A 49 -24.61 2.55 -0.25
C LEU A 49 -23.67 1.35 -0.48
N SER A 50 -22.97 1.32 -1.62
CA SER A 50 -22.00 0.28 -1.95
C SER A 50 -20.80 0.27 -1.00
N GLY A 51 -20.22 1.44 -0.72
CA GLY A 51 -19.13 1.62 0.23
C GLY A 51 -19.54 1.27 1.66
N TYR A 52 -20.73 1.68 2.07
CA TYR A 52 -21.30 1.32 3.38
C TYR A 52 -21.48 -0.20 3.52
N CYS A 53 -22.15 -0.86 2.57
CA CYS A 53 -22.34 -2.32 2.61
C CYS A 53 -21.00 -3.07 2.57
N ARG A 54 -20.03 -2.59 1.78
CA ARG A 54 -18.69 -3.18 1.73
C ARG A 54 -17.99 -3.07 3.09
N ASN A 55 -18.03 -1.90 3.73
CA ASN A 55 -17.41 -1.70 5.03
C ASN A 55 -18.08 -2.56 6.12
N ALA A 56 -19.41 -2.66 6.08
CA ALA A 56 -20.18 -3.52 6.98
C ALA A 56 -19.81 -5.00 6.82
N ILE A 57 -19.68 -5.50 5.58
CA ILE A 57 -19.28 -6.90 5.31
C ILE A 57 -17.86 -7.17 5.76
N LEU A 58 -16.94 -6.24 5.49
CA LEU A 58 -15.53 -6.40 5.80
C LEU A 58 -15.21 -6.20 7.30
N ASN A 59 -16.22 -5.87 8.13
CA ASN A 59 -16.02 -5.36 9.49
C ASN A 59 -14.95 -4.27 9.54
N ALA A 60 -14.82 -3.51 8.45
CA ALA A 60 -13.81 -2.48 8.34
C ALA A 60 -14.28 -1.30 9.18
N SER A 61 -13.60 -1.05 10.30
CA SER A 61 -13.64 0.25 10.98
C SER A 61 -13.48 1.35 9.92
N SER A 62 -14.26 2.43 10.05
CA SER A 62 -14.39 3.55 9.09
C SER A 62 -13.11 3.83 8.31
N PRO A 63 -13.19 4.16 6.99
CA PRO A 63 -12.00 4.36 6.17
C PRO A 63 -11.02 5.28 6.90
N ARG A 64 -9.84 4.74 7.24
CA ARG A 64 -8.82 5.54 7.91
C ARG A 64 -8.51 6.73 7.01
N PRO A 65 -8.60 7.97 7.50
CA PRO A 65 -8.29 9.13 6.69
C PRO A 65 -6.85 8.97 6.16
N VAL A 66 -6.71 9.01 4.84
CA VAL A 66 -5.38 9.02 4.21
C VAL A 66 -4.77 10.39 4.51
N PRO A 67 -3.61 10.45 5.18
CA PRO A 67 -2.98 11.73 5.48
C PRO A 67 -2.63 12.45 4.19
N SER A 68 -2.75 13.78 4.18
CA SER A 68 -2.26 14.59 3.07
C SER A 68 -0.74 14.56 3.05
N ILE A 69 -0.16 13.68 2.23
CA ILE A 69 1.29 13.57 2.10
C ILE A 69 1.80 14.76 1.27
N ASN A 70 2.81 15.46 1.77
CA ASN A 70 3.58 16.38 0.94
C ASN A 70 4.40 15.58 -0.06
N LEU A 71 3.92 15.49 -1.30
CA LEU A 71 4.53 14.72 -2.38
C LEU A 71 6.00 15.12 -2.61
N GLN A 72 6.31 16.42 -2.52
CA GLN A 72 7.67 16.92 -2.73
C GLN A 72 8.62 16.41 -1.64
N ALA A 73 8.20 16.47 -0.37
CA ALA A 73 8.98 15.94 0.74
C ALA A 73 9.18 14.42 0.61
N TRP A 74 8.14 13.70 0.17
CA TRP A 74 8.22 12.26 -0.06
C TRP A 74 9.22 11.89 -1.15
N LEU A 75 9.23 12.62 -2.26
CA LEU A 75 10.19 12.40 -3.35
C LEU A 75 11.63 12.67 -2.91
N GLN A 76 11.86 13.74 -2.14
CA GLN A 76 13.18 14.05 -1.59
C GLN A 76 13.69 12.92 -0.67
N LEU A 77 12.83 12.40 0.21
CA LEU A 77 13.17 11.25 1.06
C LEU A 77 13.41 9.98 0.25
N ASN A 78 12.80 9.82 -0.93
CA ASN A 78 13.09 8.69 -1.80
C ASN A 78 14.46 8.78 -2.45
N THR A 79 14.81 9.96 -2.96
CA THR A 79 16.16 10.20 -3.51
C THR A 79 17.24 10.00 -2.45
N LEU A 80 17.01 10.44 -1.20
CA LEU A 80 17.95 10.20 -0.10
C LEU A 80 18.10 8.72 0.23
N ALA A 81 17.01 7.95 0.23
CA ALA A 81 17.09 6.51 0.48
C ALA A 81 17.86 5.77 -0.61
N GLU A 82 17.65 6.13 -1.88
CA GLU A 82 18.41 5.56 -3.00
C GLU A 82 19.91 5.84 -2.87
N ALA A 83 20.28 7.06 -2.45
CA ALA A 83 21.67 7.42 -2.19
C ALA A 83 22.26 6.61 -1.02
N LEU A 84 21.53 6.44 0.08
CA LEU A 84 21.95 5.62 1.23
C LEU A 84 22.16 4.15 0.84
N ILE A 85 21.23 3.56 0.07
CA ILE A 85 21.38 2.19 -0.45
C ILE A 85 22.61 2.06 -1.35
N GLY A 86 22.92 3.09 -2.16
CA GLY A 86 24.15 3.13 -2.96
C GLY A 86 25.41 3.14 -2.09
N LEU A 87 25.41 3.92 -1.01
CA LEU A 87 26.51 4.00 -0.06
C LEU A 87 26.68 2.70 0.74
N SER A 88 25.60 2.12 1.25
CA SER A 88 25.66 0.86 2.00
C SER A 88 26.14 -0.30 1.13
N ARG A 89 25.78 -0.36 -0.15
CA ARG A 89 26.28 -1.38 -1.10
C ARG A 89 27.75 -1.22 -1.44
N THR A 90 28.25 0.00 -1.52
CA THR A 90 29.66 0.24 -1.84
C THR A 90 30.56 -0.05 -0.64
N HIS A 91 30.07 0.21 0.57
CA HIS A 91 30.86 0.08 1.80
C HIS A 91 30.70 -1.29 2.50
N SER A 92 29.66 -2.06 2.17
CA SER A 92 29.49 -3.43 2.70
C SER A 92 30.48 -4.47 2.12
N GLY A 93 31.27 -4.09 1.11
CA GLY A 93 32.30 -4.94 0.50
C GLY A 93 33.74 -4.59 0.89
N GLU A 94 33.99 -3.42 1.48
CA GLU A 94 35.32 -2.99 1.92
C GLU A 94 35.46 -3.19 3.42
N ILE A 95 36.46 -3.97 3.85
CA ILE A 95 36.86 -4.06 5.26
C ILE A 95 37.38 -2.68 5.64
N GLY A 96 36.55 -1.85 6.24
CA GLY A 96 36.96 -0.51 6.61
C GLY A 96 35.85 0.29 7.27
N ASP A 97 35.91 0.32 8.60
CA ASP A 97 35.23 1.26 9.49
C ASP A 97 33.81 0.86 9.93
N ASP A 98 33.73 0.02 10.96
CA ASP A 98 32.49 -0.32 11.68
C ASP A 98 31.71 0.94 12.09
N SER A 99 32.40 2.06 12.34
CA SER A 99 31.78 3.35 12.63
C SER A 99 30.97 3.94 11.47
N LEU A 100 31.32 3.66 10.22
CA LEU A 100 30.56 4.13 9.06
C LEU A 100 29.31 3.29 8.83
N VAL A 101 29.41 1.97 9.06
CA VAL A 101 28.28 1.06 8.98
C VAL A 101 27.22 1.40 10.03
N GLU A 102 27.65 1.68 11.28
CA GLU A 102 26.75 2.10 12.36
C GLU A 102 26.02 3.42 12.03
N ARG A 103 26.75 4.43 11.54
CA ARG A 103 26.16 5.72 11.13
C ARG A 103 25.19 5.60 9.94
N LEU A 104 25.46 4.69 9.00
CA LEU A 104 24.54 4.42 7.89
C LEU A 104 23.24 3.78 8.39
N GLY A 105 23.33 2.87 9.38
CA GLY A 105 22.16 2.31 10.06
C GLY A 105 21.32 3.38 10.76
N GLU A 106 21.95 4.27 11.54
CA GLU A 106 21.26 5.39 12.20
C GLU A 106 20.53 6.31 11.20
N LEU A 107 21.14 6.56 10.02
CA LEU A 107 20.55 7.37 8.97
C LEU A 107 19.36 6.67 8.29
N GLU A 108 19.44 5.36 8.08
CA GLU A 108 18.32 4.56 7.57
C GLU A 108 17.13 4.60 8.54
N ASP A 109 17.38 4.44 9.85
CA ASP A 109 16.36 4.51 10.90
C ASP A 109 15.71 5.91 10.99
N LEU A 110 16.52 6.98 10.89
CA LEU A 110 16.02 8.35 10.89
C LEU A 110 15.17 8.63 9.64
N LEU A 111 15.59 8.15 8.47
CA LEU A 111 14.83 8.30 7.23
C LEU A 111 13.48 7.57 7.33
N GLN A 112 13.50 6.35 7.85
CA GLN A 112 12.30 5.52 7.99
C GLN A 112 11.31 6.10 9.01
N SER A 113 11.80 6.57 10.16
CA SER A 113 10.96 7.26 11.16
C SER A 113 10.32 8.53 10.60
N THR A 114 11.07 9.31 9.79
CA THR A 114 10.54 10.51 9.11
C THR A 114 9.44 10.18 8.11
N ARG A 115 9.59 9.08 7.34
CA ARG A 115 8.54 8.62 6.41
C ARG A 115 7.28 8.21 7.15
N PHE A 116 7.41 7.51 8.28
CA PHE A 116 6.25 7.12 9.09
C PHE A 116 5.56 8.32 9.74
N ALA A 117 6.33 9.30 10.21
CA ALA A 117 5.77 10.56 10.70
C ALA A 117 4.95 11.28 9.62
N LEU A 118 5.42 11.31 8.37
CA LEU A 118 4.65 11.87 7.24
C LEU A 118 3.38 11.08 6.91
N LEU A 119 3.36 9.78 7.20
CA LEU A 119 2.19 8.92 7.06
C LEU A 119 1.27 8.96 8.30
N GLY A 120 1.58 9.77 9.32
CA GLY A 120 0.83 9.81 10.57
C GLY A 120 0.90 8.49 11.36
N ILE A 121 1.90 7.66 11.08
CA ILE A 121 2.15 6.40 11.80
C ILE A 121 3.21 6.72 12.87
N HIS A 122 2.77 6.83 14.13
CA HIS A 122 3.69 6.93 15.26
C HIS A 122 4.11 5.52 15.69
N TYR A 123 5.39 5.17 15.50
CA TYR A 123 5.95 4.00 16.17
C TYR A 123 6.06 4.33 17.66
N THR A 124 5.21 3.74 18.48
CA THR A 124 5.53 3.55 19.90
C THR A 124 6.44 2.34 19.95
N THR A 125 7.69 2.53 20.36
CA THR A 125 8.73 1.49 20.49
C THR A 125 8.41 0.45 21.59
N ASP A 126 7.15 0.32 22.01
CA ASP A 126 6.69 -0.51 23.11
C ASP A 126 5.97 -1.82 22.68
N ASP A 127 5.78 -2.07 21.38
CA ASP A 127 5.18 -3.33 20.91
C ASP A 127 6.25 -4.42 20.65
N GLN A 128 7.04 -4.72 21.68
CA GLN A 128 7.66 -6.05 21.83
C GLN A 128 6.81 -6.86 22.81
N ILE A 129 5.96 -7.74 22.27
CA ILE A 129 5.38 -8.90 22.98
C ILE A 129 5.83 -10.16 22.25
#